data_AF-A0A8T4G976-F1
#
_entry.id   AF-A0A8T4G976-F1
#
_cell.length_a   1.000
_cell.length_b   1.000
_cell.length_c   1.000
_cell.angle_alpha   90.00
_cell.angle_beta   90.00
_cell.angle_gamma   90.00
#
_symmetry.space_group_name_H-M   'P 1'
#
loop_
_entity.id
_entity.type
_entity.pdbx_description
1 polymer ?
#
loop_
_entity_poly.entity_id
_entity_poly.type
_entity_poly.pdbx_seq_one_letter_code
_entity_poly.pdbx_strand_id
1 'polypeptide(L)'
;MARKAEYLDPRPITAVIEGAVKTEIDAVRGRQSWGKLIMSLWAVHKGDVADKMKLEQLEKENAELKKLVEEMRAQIEQLQARLDGESAYRVKKQKQIEAMRAEFADVLKPSERIKLVHFFRRLGIPPGDGMKYKAETLITNWFNEAEHNGERALISRDLGLIIYPDTQRGVLGWTISRLDRREYND
;
A
#
# COMPACT_ATOMS: atom_id res chain seq x y z
N MET A 1 -32.35 77.04 39.34
CA MET A 1 -32.11 75.94 40.29
C MET A 1 -31.26 74.89 39.59
N ALA A 2 -29.98 74.79 39.92
CA ALA A 2 -29.08 73.76 39.39
C ALA A 2 -28.67 72.85 40.55
N ARG A 3 -29.05 71.58 40.50
CA ARG A 3 -28.62 70.57 41.48
C ARG A 3 -27.16 70.22 41.18
N LYS A 4 -26.27 70.44 42.15
CA LYS A 4 -24.89 69.92 42.10
C LYS A 4 -24.96 68.39 42.18
N ALA A 5 -24.36 67.70 41.20
CA ALA A 5 -24.10 66.28 41.30
C ALA A 5 -22.99 66.06 42.33
N GLU A 6 -23.33 65.50 43.49
CA GLU A 6 -22.36 64.97 44.44
C GLU A 6 -21.72 63.74 43.81
N TYR A 7 -20.43 63.82 43.50
CA TYR A 7 -19.65 62.65 43.15
C TYR A 7 -19.55 61.77 44.41
N LEU A 8 -20.07 60.55 44.35
CA LEU A 8 -19.83 59.54 45.38
C LEU A 8 -18.32 59.37 45.55
N ASP A 9 -17.80 59.65 46.74
CA ASP A 9 -16.42 59.33 47.09
C ASP A 9 -16.18 57.82 46.85
N PRO A 10 -15.17 57.41 46.05
CA PRO A 10 -14.87 55.99 45.80
C PRO A 10 -14.19 55.30 46.98
N ARG A 11 -13.78 56.08 48.01
CA ARG A 11 -13.03 55.64 49.19
C ARG A 11 -13.68 54.55 50.06
N PRO A 12 -15.02 54.51 50.28
CA PRO A 12 -15.62 53.47 51.09
C PRO A 12 -15.69 52.13 50.33
N ILE A 13 -15.86 52.16 49.01
CA ILE A 13 -15.89 50.93 48.19
C ILE A 13 -14.49 50.31 48.14
N THR A 14 -13.44 51.11 47.96
CA THR A 14 -12.06 50.62 47.98
C THR A 14 -11.68 50.06 49.35
N ALA A 15 -12.07 50.72 50.44
CA ALA A 15 -11.77 50.23 51.80
C ALA A 15 -12.47 48.90 52.14
N VAL A 16 -13.71 48.70 51.66
CA VAL A 16 -14.44 47.43 51.85
C VAL A 16 -13.79 46.31 51.04
N ILE A 17 -13.39 46.58 49.80
CA ILE A 17 -12.69 45.60 48.95
C ILE A 17 -11.33 45.25 49.56
N GLU A 18 -10.55 46.24 50.01
CA GLU A 18 -9.26 46.01 50.67
C GLU A 18 -9.40 45.20 51.96
N GLY A 19 -10.43 45.46 52.76
CA GLY A 19 -10.74 44.70 53.96
C GLY A 19 -11.06 43.23 53.67
N ALA A 20 -11.92 42.97 52.67
CA ALA A 20 -12.28 41.62 52.25
C ALA A 20 -11.07 40.84 51.69
N VAL A 21 -10.29 41.48 50.82
CA VAL A 21 -9.07 40.90 50.25
C VAL A 21 -8.06 40.56 51.36
N LYS A 22 -7.91 41.44 52.36
CA LYS A 22 -7.01 41.19 53.49
C LYS A 22 -7.46 40.01 54.34
N THR A 23 -8.76 39.88 54.61
CA THR A 23 -9.30 38.73 55.36
C THR A 23 -9.11 37.41 54.64
N GLU A 24 -9.27 37.39 53.31
CA GLU A 24 -9.01 36.19 52.50
C GLU A 24 -7.52 35.83 52.49
N ILE A 25 -6.63 36.82 52.33
CA ILE A 25 -5.18 36.57 52.36
C ILE A 25 -4.71 36.09 53.73
N ASP A 26 -5.21 36.66 54.82
CA ASP A 26 -4.86 36.22 56.17
C ASP A 26 -5.40 34.80 56.46
N ALA A 27 -6.57 34.43 55.94
CA ALA A 27 -7.11 33.07 56.01
C ALA A 27 -6.24 32.05 55.26
N VAL A 28 -5.76 32.42 54.06
CA VAL A 28 -4.85 31.57 53.25
C VAL A 28 -3.45 31.50 53.87
N ARG A 29 -2.96 32.58 54.50
CA ARG A 29 -1.65 32.62 55.16
C ARG A 29 -1.59 31.78 56.43
N GLY A 30 -2.65 31.80 57.25
CA GLY A 30 -2.65 31.15 58.56
C GLY A 30 -1.44 31.58 59.42
N ARG A 31 -0.62 30.61 59.88
CA ARG A 31 0.61 30.85 60.67
C ARG A 31 1.90 31.02 59.83
N GLN A 32 1.81 31.11 58.50
CA GLN A 32 3.00 31.20 57.65
C GLN A 32 3.55 32.63 57.55
N SER A 33 4.87 32.76 57.33
CA SER A 33 5.48 34.06 57.01
C SER A 33 5.16 34.44 55.55
N TRP A 34 5.13 35.74 55.26
CA TRP A 34 4.86 36.27 53.92
C TRP A 34 5.80 35.70 52.85
N GLY A 35 7.08 35.52 53.16
CA GLY A 35 8.03 34.89 52.23
C GLY A 35 7.66 33.45 51.88
N LYS A 36 7.15 32.67 52.85
CA LYS A 36 6.74 31.28 52.62
C LYS A 36 5.45 31.20 51.79
N LEU A 37 4.50 32.08 52.04
CA LEU A 37 3.25 32.20 51.26
C LEU A 37 3.53 32.58 49.79
N ILE A 38 4.38 33.58 49.57
CA ILE A 38 4.74 34.04 48.22
C ILE A 38 5.47 32.93 47.46
N MET A 39 6.41 32.24 48.12
CA MET A 39 7.13 31.12 47.50
C MET A 39 6.21 29.94 47.17
N SER A 40 5.22 29.61 48.02
CA SER A 40 4.24 28.56 47.72
C SER A 40 3.33 28.94 46.56
N LEU A 41 2.83 30.18 46.52
CA LEU A 41 1.99 30.66 45.41
C LEU A 41 2.78 30.70 44.10
N TRP A 42 4.04 31.12 44.15
CA TRP A 42 4.92 31.11 42.99
C TRP A 42 5.26 29.69 42.51
N ALA A 43 5.47 28.74 43.43
CA ALA A 43 5.68 27.34 43.09
C ALA A 43 4.44 26.70 42.44
N VAL A 44 3.24 26.99 42.96
CA VAL A 44 1.96 26.55 42.36
C VAL A 44 1.77 27.18 41.00
N HIS A 45 1.94 28.50 40.86
CA HIS A 45 1.80 29.19 39.58
C HIS A 45 2.82 28.69 38.55
N LYS A 46 4.06 28.42 38.95
CA LYS A 46 5.06 27.79 38.08
C LYS A 46 4.69 26.36 37.70
N GLY A 47 4.13 25.58 38.63
CA GLY A 47 3.60 24.24 38.38
C GLY A 47 2.48 24.29 37.34
N ASP A 48 1.48 25.15 37.55
CA ASP A 48 0.35 25.34 36.63
C ASP A 48 0.79 25.78 35.23
N VAL A 49 1.78 26.67 35.14
CA VAL A 49 2.36 27.09 33.85
C VAL A 49 3.11 25.94 33.19
N ALA A 50 3.90 25.17 33.95
CA ALA A 50 4.61 24.01 33.41
C ALA A 50 3.66 22.90 32.94
N ASP A 51 2.57 22.66 33.67
CA ASP A 51 1.57 21.66 33.30
C ASP A 51 0.75 22.10 32.10
N LYS A 52 0.41 23.39 31.98
CA LYS A 52 -0.20 23.95 30.76
C LYS A 52 0.72 23.80 29.54
N MET A 53 2.01 24.11 29.68
CA MET A 53 2.99 23.95 28.59
C MET A 53 3.13 22.47 28.18
N LYS A 54 3.17 21.54 29.14
CA LYS A 54 3.20 20.09 28.84
C LYS A 54 1.92 19.63 28.15
N LEU A 55 0.77 20.13 28.58
CA LEU A 55 -0.52 19.76 28.01
C LEU A 55 -0.61 20.25 26.56
N GLU A 56 -0.21 21.49 26.28
CA GLU A 56 -0.12 22.01 24.91
C GLU A 56 0.86 21.21 24.04
N GLN A 57 1.99 20.78 24.60
CA GLN A 57 2.96 19.95 23.89
C GLN A 57 2.38 18.56 23.57
N LEU A 58 1.75 17.90 24.54
CA LEU A 58 1.10 16.60 24.35
C LEU A 58 -0.09 16.68 23.39
N GLU A 59 -0.81 17.79 23.34
CA GLU A 59 -1.87 18.03 22.37
C GLU A 59 -1.33 18.16 20.95
N LYS A 60 -0.20 18.87 20.77
CA LYS A 60 0.50 18.95 19.47
C LYS A 60 1.00 17.60 19.02
N GLU A 61 1.68 16.86 19.91
CA GLU A 61 2.17 15.52 19.62
C GLU A 61 1.01 14.57 19.27
N ASN A 62 -0.12 14.63 19.98
CA ASN A 62 -1.31 13.86 19.63
C ASN A 62 -1.89 14.25 18.27
N ALA A 63 -1.91 15.53 17.92
CA ALA A 63 -2.40 15.98 16.62
C ALA A 63 -1.51 15.49 15.48
N GLU A 64 -0.18 15.51 15.67
CA GLU A 64 0.80 14.99 14.72
C GLU A 64 0.69 13.48 14.57
N LEU A 65 0.59 12.74 15.68
CA LEU A 65 0.39 11.29 15.67
C LEU A 65 -0.92 10.89 14.97
N LYS A 66 -2.00 11.64 15.18
CA LYS A 66 -3.28 11.41 14.47
C LYS A 66 -3.13 11.59 12.97
N LYS A 67 -2.46 12.66 12.53
CA LYS A 67 -2.18 12.87 11.09
C LYS A 67 -1.35 11.72 10.51
N LEU A 68 -0.32 11.29 11.21
CA LEU A 68 0.53 10.19 10.76
C LEU A 68 -0.26 8.87 10.66
N VAL A 69 -1.16 8.61 11.62
CA VAL A 69 -2.05 7.43 11.57
C VAL A 69 -3.00 7.51 10.37
N GLU A 70 -3.56 8.68 10.06
CA GLU A 70 -4.42 8.87 8.89
C GLU A 70 -3.64 8.67 7.57
N GLU A 71 -2.44 9.22 7.47
CA GLU A 71 -1.55 9.03 6.32
C GLU A 71 -1.17 7.56 6.13
N MET A 72 -0.79 6.87 7.20
CA MET A 72 -0.49 5.44 7.14
C MET A 72 -1.71 4.60 6.74
N ARG A 73 -2.91 4.94 7.23
CA ARG A 73 -4.16 4.27 6.82
C ARG A 73 -4.43 4.47 5.33
N ALA A 74 -4.27 5.68 4.83
CA ALA A 74 -4.44 5.98 3.40
C ALA A 74 -3.43 5.19 2.54
N GLN A 75 -2.18 5.07 2.99
CA GLN A 75 -1.18 4.25 2.30
C GLN A 75 -1.54 2.76 2.29
N ILE A 76 -2.02 2.23 3.42
CA ILE A 76 -2.48 0.83 3.51
C ILE A 76 -3.63 0.59 2.54
N GLU A 77 -4.62 1.48 2.50
CA GLU A 77 -5.76 1.37 1.58
C GLU A 77 -5.33 1.40 0.11
N GLN A 78 -4.40 2.29 -0.26
CA GLN A 78 -3.83 2.33 -1.61
C GLN A 78 -3.07 1.05 -1.97
N LEU A 79 -2.30 0.50 -1.04
CA LEU A 79 -1.56 -0.74 -1.24
C LEU A 79 -2.51 -1.93 -1.37
N GLN A 80 -3.57 -2.00 -0.56
CA GLN A 80 -4.60 -3.02 -0.67
C GLN A 80 -5.33 -2.95 -2.02
N ALA A 81 -5.74 -1.75 -2.45
CA ALA A 81 -6.37 -1.57 -3.76
C ALA A 81 -5.45 -2.00 -4.93
N ARG A 82 -4.15 -1.73 -4.83
CA ARG A 82 -3.17 -2.22 -5.82
C ARG A 82 -3.03 -3.73 -5.80
N LEU A 83 -2.95 -4.33 -4.62
CA LEU A 83 -2.85 -5.78 -4.47
C LEU A 83 -4.09 -6.50 -5.03
N ASP A 84 -5.29 -5.97 -4.76
CA ASP A 84 -6.54 -6.50 -5.28
C ASP A 84 -6.63 -6.33 -6.81
N GLY A 85 -6.16 -5.20 -7.33
CA GLY A 85 -6.03 -4.99 -8.78
C GLY A 85 -5.08 -5.99 -9.43
N GLU A 86 -3.92 -6.23 -8.81
CA GLU A 86 -2.96 -7.24 -9.27
C GLU A 86 -3.50 -8.66 -9.16
N SER A 87 -4.19 -9.02 -8.08
CA SER A 87 -4.77 -10.36 -7.93
C SER A 87 -5.84 -10.61 -9.00
N ALA A 88 -6.70 -9.63 -9.27
CA ALA A 88 -7.69 -9.72 -10.34
C ALA A 88 -7.03 -9.85 -11.72
N TYR A 89 -5.94 -9.11 -11.97
CA TYR A 89 -5.16 -9.24 -13.20
C TYR A 89 -4.51 -10.62 -13.33
N ARG A 90 -3.90 -11.14 -12.26
CA ARG A 90 -3.31 -12.49 -12.22
C ARG A 90 -4.36 -13.57 -12.48
N VAL A 91 -5.54 -13.48 -11.87
CA VAL A 91 -6.64 -14.43 -12.11
C VAL A 91 -7.11 -14.38 -13.55
N LYS A 92 -7.25 -13.18 -14.14
CA LYS A 92 -7.61 -13.03 -15.56
C LYS A 92 -6.55 -13.64 -16.48
N LYS A 93 -5.27 -13.34 -16.23
CA LYS A 93 -4.16 -13.91 -17.00
C LYS A 93 -4.09 -15.43 -16.86
N GLN A 94 -4.31 -15.97 -15.67
CA GLN A 94 -4.36 -17.40 -15.41
C GLN A 94 -5.47 -18.08 -16.21
N LYS A 95 -6.68 -17.51 -16.22
CA LYS A 95 -7.79 -18.01 -17.05
C LYS A 95 -7.47 -17.99 -18.54
N GLN A 96 -6.77 -16.96 -19.02
CA GLN A 96 -6.33 -16.89 -20.41
C GLN A 96 -5.30 -17.97 -20.74
N ILE A 97 -4.35 -18.22 -19.85
CA ILE A 97 -3.36 -19.30 -19.99
C ILE A 97 -4.06 -20.66 -20.04
N GLU A 98 -5.02 -20.89 -19.16
CA GLU A 98 -5.79 -22.13 -19.12
C GLU A 98 -6.61 -22.34 -20.40
N ALA A 99 -7.23 -21.28 -20.93
CA ALA A 99 -7.95 -21.32 -22.20
C ALA A 99 -7.02 -21.65 -23.37
N MET A 100 -5.87 -20.96 -23.48
CA MET A 100 -4.86 -21.24 -24.51
C MET A 100 -4.34 -22.67 -24.40
N ARG A 101 -4.08 -23.15 -23.18
CA ARG A 101 -3.63 -24.50 -22.93
C ARG A 101 -4.66 -25.55 -23.39
N ALA A 102 -5.95 -25.31 -23.13
CA ALA A 102 -7.02 -26.19 -23.58
C ALA A 102 -7.09 -26.23 -25.12
N GLU A 103 -7.03 -25.07 -25.77
CA GLU A 103 -7.02 -24.96 -27.23
C GLU A 103 -5.81 -25.68 -27.85
N PHE A 104 -4.62 -25.48 -27.28
CA PHE A 104 -3.40 -26.14 -27.76
C PHE A 104 -3.44 -27.65 -27.53
N ALA A 105 -3.99 -28.11 -26.41
CA ALA A 105 -4.20 -29.52 -26.15
C ALA A 105 -5.16 -30.13 -27.18
N ASP A 106 -6.24 -29.44 -27.53
CA ASP A 106 -7.19 -29.89 -28.55
C ASP A 106 -6.57 -30.00 -29.94
N VAL A 107 -5.72 -29.04 -30.32
CA VAL A 107 -4.98 -29.06 -31.59
C VAL A 107 -3.99 -30.23 -31.66
N LEU A 108 -3.42 -30.63 -30.52
CA LEU A 108 -2.45 -31.71 -30.39
C LEU A 108 -3.07 -33.09 -30.09
N LYS A 109 -4.37 -33.18 -29.75
CA LYS A 109 -5.06 -34.47 -29.54
C LYS A 109 -4.85 -35.49 -30.67
N PRO A 110 -4.89 -35.11 -31.97
CA PRO A 110 -4.75 -36.09 -33.06
C PRO A 110 -3.31 -36.56 -33.28
N SER A 111 -2.30 -35.90 -32.70
CA SER A 111 -0.91 -36.11 -33.05
C SER A 111 -0.01 -35.61 -31.91
N GLU A 112 0.75 -36.51 -31.29
CA GLU A 112 1.66 -36.14 -30.19
C GLU A 112 2.68 -35.07 -30.60
N ARG A 113 3.12 -35.09 -31.86
CA ARG A 113 4.07 -34.15 -32.46
C ARG A 113 3.58 -33.62 -33.79
N ILE A 114 3.61 -32.31 -33.98
CA ILE A 114 3.30 -31.66 -35.27
C ILE A 114 4.24 -30.49 -35.55
N LYS A 115 4.43 -30.13 -36.82
CA LYS A 115 5.18 -28.93 -37.18
C LYS A 115 4.40 -27.67 -36.79
N LEU A 116 5.10 -26.59 -36.43
CA LEU A 116 4.50 -25.30 -36.08
C LEU A 116 3.59 -24.77 -37.19
N VAL A 117 3.94 -24.94 -38.47
CA VAL A 117 3.06 -24.57 -39.59
C VAL A 117 1.69 -25.26 -39.53
N HIS A 118 1.65 -26.54 -39.14
CA HIS A 118 0.40 -27.30 -39.05
C HIS A 118 -0.37 -26.95 -37.77
N PHE A 119 0.36 -26.72 -36.67
CA PHE A 119 -0.21 -26.24 -35.41
C PHE A 119 -0.95 -24.92 -35.62
N PHE A 120 -0.29 -23.91 -36.20
CA PHE A 120 -0.91 -22.62 -36.46
C PHE A 120 -2.05 -22.69 -37.49
N ARG A 121 -1.95 -23.57 -38.50
CA ARG A 121 -3.06 -23.78 -39.43
C ARG A 121 -4.30 -24.36 -38.73
N ARG A 122 -4.12 -25.28 -37.78
CA ARG A 122 -5.22 -25.85 -36.97
C ARG A 122 -5.83 -24.82 -36.02
N LEU A 123 -5.04 -23.84 -35.57
CA LEU A 123 -5.51 -22.65 -34.85
C LEU A 123 -6.20 -21.61 -35.75
N GLY A 124 -6.44 -21.92 -37.03
CA GLY A 124 -7.11 -21.01 -37.97
C GLY A 124 -6.24 -19.84 -38.45
N ILE A 125 -4.92 -19.87 -38.22
CA ILE A 125 -4.01 -18.83 -38.69
C ILE A 125 -3.62 -19.11 -40.14
N PRO A 126 -3.86 -18.19 -41.08
CA PRO A 126 -3.53 -18.39 -42.48
C PRO A 126 -2.01 -18.39 -42.71
N PRO A 127 -1.51 -19.18 -43.68
CA PRO A 127 -0.09 -19.20 -44.03
C PRO A 127 0.35 -17.85 -44.60
N GLY A 128 1.51 -17.37 -44.15
CA GLY A 128 2.12 -16.10 -44.59
C GLY A 128 3.07 -15.52 -43.54
N ASP A 129 3.59 -14.32 -43.78
CA ASP A 129 4.54 -13.66 -42.87
C ASP A 129 3.93 -13.41 -41.48
N GLY A 130 2.62 -13.16 -41.41
CA GLY A 130 1.90 -13.03 -40.15
C GLY A 130 1.93 -14.30 -39.29
N MET A 131 1.98 -15.49 -39.91
CA MET A 131 2.12 -16.75 -39.17
C MET A 131 3.52 -16.88 -38.58
N LYS A 132 4.55 -16.52 -39.34
CA LYS A 132 5.93 -16.53 -38.86
C LYS A 132 6.10 -15.59 -37.68
N TYR A 133 5.61 -14.35 -37.81
CA TYR A 133 5.65 -13.37 -36.73
C TYR A 133 4.92 -13.86 -35.46
N LYS A 134 3.74 -14.46 -35.61
CA LYS A 134 3.00 -15.05 -34.48
C LYS A 134 3.74 -16.22 -33.84
N ALA A 135 4.41 -17.06 -34.63
CA ALA A 135 5.22 -18.16 -34.14
C ALA A 135 6.40 -17.66 -33.31
N GLU A 136 7.15 -16.68 -33.84
CA GLU A 136 8.27 -16.04 -33.13
C GLU A 136 7.78 -15.38 -31.83
N THR A 137 6.68 -14.62 -31.90
CA THR A 137 6.08 -13.97 -30.72
C THR A 137 5.65 -14.99 -29.67
N LEU A 138 5.05 -16.12 -30.07
CA LEU A 138 4.68 -17.19 -29.16
C LEU A 138 5.92 -17.77 -28.46
N ILE A 139 6.97 -18.06 -29.22
CA ILE A 139 8.22 -18.62 -28.71
C ILE A 139 8.87 -17.65 -27.71
N THR A 140 9.08 -16.39 -28.10
CA THR A 140 9.75 -15.39 -27.25
C THR A 140 9.00 -15.13 -25.94
N ASN A 141 7.66 -15.15 -25.97
CA ASN A 141 6.86 -14.79 -24.79
C ASN A 141 6.63 -15.95 -23.82
N TRP A 142 6.66 -17.20 -24.30
CA TRP A 142 6.18 -18.35 -23.53
C TRP A 142 7.16 -19.51 -23.40
N PHE A 143 8.24 -19.53 -24.17
CA PHE A 143 9.18 -20.65 -24.20
C PHE A 143 10.57 -20.20 -23.74
N ASN A 144 11.18 -21.03 -22.90
CA ASN A 144 12.56 -20.86 -22.47
C ASN A 144 13.42 -21.97 -23.07
N GLU A 145 14.66 -21.63 -23.41
CA GLU A 145 15.65 -22.63 -23.83
C GLU A 145 16.00 -23.55 -22.66
N ALA A 146 15.92 -24.85 -22.91
CA ALA A 146 16.27 -25.88 -21.96
C ALA A 146 16.77 -27.11 -22.72
N GLU A 147 17.43 -28.01 -22.00
CA GLU A 147 17.77 -29.32 -22.52
C GLU A 147 16.69 -30.32 -22.13
N HIS A 148 16.25 -31.12 -23.09
CA HIS A 148 15.26 -32.16 -22.86
C HIS A 148 15.68 -33.43 -23.60
N ASN A 149 15.88 -34.51 -22.86
CA ASN A 149 16.37 -35.80 -23.38
C ASN A 149 17.69 -35.68 -24.16
N GLY A 150 18.60 -34.78 -23.73
CA GLY A 150 19.90 -34.57 -24.38
C GLY A 150 19.86 -33.70 -25.64
N GLU A 151 18.70 -33.15 -25.99
CA GLU A 151 18.52 -32.28 -27.15
C GLU A 151 18.14 -30.86 -26.71
N ARG A 152 18.61 -29.85 -27.47
CA ARG A 152 18.20 -28.46 -27.26
C ARG A 152 16.72 -28.33 -27.61
N ALA A 153 15.93 -27.93 -26.62
CA ALA A 153 14.50 -27.74 -26.77
C ALA A 153 14.06 -26.39 -26.19
N LEU A 154 12.86 -25.98 -26.57
CA LEU A 154 12.19 -24.81 -26.05
C LEU A 154 11.00 -25.31 -25.23
N ILE A 155 10.95 -25.02 -23.93
CA ILE A 155 9.94 -25.56 -23.02
C ILE A 155 9.06 -24.43 -22.50
N SER A 156 7.75 -24.63 -22.58
CA SER A 156 6.74 -23.80 -21.93
C SER A 156 6.00 -24.60 -20.87
N ARG A 157 6.32 -24.37 -19.59
CA ARG A 157 5.69 -25.07 -18.45
C ARG A 157 4.23 -24.67 -18.28
N ASP A 158 3.94 -23.38 -18.45
CA ASP A 158 2.59 -22.82 -18.32
C ASP A 158 1.63 -23.41 -19.35
N LEU A 159 2.08 -23.49 -20.60
CA LEU A 159 1.32 -24.08 -21.70
C LEU A 159 1.39 -25.61 -21.72
N GLY A 160 2.39 -26.21 -21.05
CA GLY A 160 2.65 -27.64 -21.09
C GLY A 160 3.07 -28.13 -22.48
N LEU A 161 3.94 -27.37 -23.14
CA LEU A 161 4.39 -27.61 -24.51
C LEU A 161 5.92 -27.63 -24.59
N ILE A 162 6.43 -28.38 -25.56
CA ILE A 162 7.85 -28.40 -25.90
C ILE A 162 8.01 -28.25 -27.42
N ILE A 163 8.97 -27.45 -27.84
CA ILE A 163 9.33 -27.24 -29.24
C ILE A 163 10.77 -27.74 -29.46
N TYR A 164 10.95 -28.55 -30.49
CA TYR A 164 12.24 -29.01 -30.98
C TYR A 164 12.64 -28.17 -32.19
N PRO A 165 13.65 -27.28 -32.05
CA PRO A 165 14.17 -26.49 -33.15
C PRO A 165 14.81 -27.39 -34.21
N ASP A 166 14.54 -27.08 -35.47
CA ASP A 166 15.20 -27.72 -36.62
C ASP A 166 16.13 -26.67 -37.24
N THR A 167 17.45 -26.90 -37.18
CA THR A 167 18.47 -25.96 -37.67
C THR A 167 18.49 -25.83 -39.20
N GLN A 168 17.90 -26.79 -39.91
CA GLN A 168 17.84 -26.79 -41.37
C GLN A 168 16.59 -26.09 -41.91
N ARG A 169 15.65 -25.72 -41.03
CA ARG A 169 14.36 -25.11 -41.40
C ARG A 169 14.10 -23.83 -40.63
N GLY A 170 13.34 -22.91 -41.24
CA GLY A 170 12.84 -21.74 -40.51
C GLY A 170 11.89 -22.13 -39.38
N VAL A 171 11.56 -21.18 -38.50
CA VAL A 171 10.73 -21.38 -37.29
C VAL A 171 9.47 -22.23 -37.54
N LEU A 172 8.77 -22.02 -38.65
CA LEU A 172 7.55 -22.78 -38.98
C LEU A 172 7.78 -24.29 -39.25
N GLY A 173 9.01 -24.69 -39.51
CA GLY A 173 9.43 -26.07 -39.69
C GLY A 173 9.74 -26.81 -38.38
N TRP A 174 9.83 -26.09 -37.25
CA TRP A 174 10.08 -26.68 -35.93
C TRP A 174 8.91 -27.55 -35.48
N THR A 175 9.18 -28.51 -34.63
CA THR A 175 8.18 -29.48 -34.17
C THR A 175 7.73 -29.16 -32.76
N ILE A 176 6.43 -29.06 -32.54
CA ILE A 176 5.81 -28.87 -31.24
C ILE A 176 5.18 -30.17 -30.75
N SER A 177 5.34 -30.44 -29.46
CA SER A 177 4.82 -31.60 -28.75
C SER A 177 4.19 -31.16 -27.45
N ARG A 178 3.32 -32.00 -26.90
CA ARG A 178 2.88 -31.88 -25.51
C ARG A 178 4.06 -32.23 -24.59
N LEU A 179 4.22 -31.44 -23.53
CA LEU A 179 5.16 -31.72 -22.45
C LEU A 179 4.53 -32.75 -21.51
N ASP A 180 5.23 -33.86 -21.27
CA ASP A 180 4.75 -34.88 -20.34
C ASP A 180 4.91 -34.39 -18.90
N ARG A 181 3.78 -34.29 -18.17
CA ARG A 181 3.76 -33.74 -16.80
C ARG A 181 4.55 -34.56 -15.78
N ARG A 182 4.97 -35.79 -16.14
CA ARG A 182 5.69 -36.69 -15.24
C ARG A 182 7.17 -36.33 -15.08
N GLU A 183 7.73 -35.51 -15.95
CA GLU A 183 9.18 -35.30 -16.04
C GLU A 183 9.69 -34.03 -15.31
N TYR A 184 8.83 -33.27 -14.63
CA TYR A 184 9.22 -31.98 -14.01
C TYR A 184 8.53 -31.66 -12.66
N ASN A 185 8.02 -32.68 -11.95
CA ASN A 185 7.42 -32.52 -10.62
C ASN A 185 8.44 -32.74 -9.46
N ASP A 186 9.75 -32.62 -9.74
CA ASP A 186 10.80 -32.56 -8.72
C ASP A 186 11.19 -31.11 -8.42
#